data_AF-W1X3J8-F1
#
_entry.id   AF-W1X3J8-F1
#
_cell.length_a   1.000
_cell.length_b   1.000
_cell.length_c   1.000
_cell.angle_alpha   90.00
_cell.angle_beta   90.00
_cell.angle_gamma   90.00
#
_symmetry.space_group_name_H-M   'P 1'
#
loop_
_entity.id
_entity.type
_entity.pdbx_description
1 polymer ?
#
loop_
_entity_poly.entity_id
_entity_poly.type
_entity_poly.pdbx_seq_one_letter_code
_entity_poly.pdbx_strand_id
1 'polypeptide(L)'
;APCVGACPVGALTMGEQVVQTNSARCIGCQSCVSACPFGMITIQSLPGDTRQQIVKCDLCEQREEGPACVESCPTQALQLLTERELRRVRQQRIVASGENPL
;
A
#
# COMPACT_ATOMS: atom_id res chain seq x y z
N ALA A 1 -10.60 3.15 2.92
CA ALA A 1 -10.11 2.15 1.94
C ALA A 1 -11.15 1.05 1.77
N PRO A 2 -11.60 0.72 0.55
CA PRO A 2 -12.68 -0.25 0.32
C PRO A 2 -12.42 -1.65 0.92
N CYS A 3 -11.16 -2.11 0.85
CA CYS A 3 -10.75 -3.40 1.40
C CYS A 3 -10.94 -3.52 2.92
N VAL A 4 -10.87 -2.40 3.67
CA VAL A 4 -11.15 -2.36 5.11
C VAL A 4 -12.64 -2.62 5.37
N GLY A 5 -13.52 -1.92 4.64
CA GLY A 5 -14.97 -2.09 4.78
C GLY A 5 -15.47 -3.44 4.27
N ALA A 6 -14.79 -4.02 3.28
CA ALA A 6 -15.14 -5.33 2.72
C ALA A 6 -14.71 -6.51 3.61
N CYS A 7 -13.88 -6.30 4.63
CA CYS A 7 -13.38 -7.40 5.46
C CYS A 7 -14.38 -7.76 6.57
N PRO A 8 -15.09 -8.91 6.49
CA PRO A 8 -16.14 -9.25 7.46
C PRO A 8 -15.62 -9.55 8.87
N VAL A 9 -14.32 -9.88 8.96
CA VAL A 9 -13.65 -10.29 10.19
C VAL A 9 -12.71 -9.22 10.72
N GLY A 10 -12.66 -8.03 10.12
CA GLY A 10 -11.79 -6.93 10.56
C GLY A 10 -10.30 -7.27 10.54
N ALA A 11 -9.85 -8.11 9.61
CA ALA A 11 -8.43 -8.42 9.40
C ALA A 11 -7.67 -7.29 8.69
N LEU A 12 -8.36 -6.29 8.15
CA LEU A 12 -7.79 -5.07 7.59
C LEU A 12 -8.33 -3.87 8.37
N THR A 13 -7.45 -2.94 8.74
CA THR A 13 -7.82 -1.70 9.46
C THR A 13 -7.07 -0.51 8.89
N MET A 14 -7.60 0.70 9.08
CA MET A 14 -6.89 1.91 8.70
C MET A 14 -5.87 2.25 9.80
N GLY A 15 -4.58 2.13 9.50
CA GLY A 15 -3.50 2.64 10.36
C GLY A 15 -3.27 4.14 10.13
N GLU A 16 -2.20 4.68 10.70
CA GLU A 16 -1.87 6.11 10.54
C GLU A 16 -1.47 6.47 9.11
N GLN A 17 -0.73 5.60 8.44
CA GLN A 17 -0.15 5.86 7.11
C GLN A 17 -0.56 4.84 6.05
N VAL A 18 -0.81 3.59 6.46
CA VAL A 18 -1.15 2.49 5.55
C VAL A 18 -2.27 1.64 6.15
N VAL A 19 -2.99 0.92 5.28
CA VAL A 19 -3.95 -0.09 5.74
C VAL A 19 -3.16 -1.24 6.38
N GLN A 20 -3.44 -1.57 7.63
CA GLN A 20 -2.73 -2.60 8.38
C GLN A 20 -3.45 -3.95 8.27
N THR A 21 -2.68 -5.04 8.31
CA THR A 21 -3.18 -6.42 8.26
C THR A 21 -3.03 -7.13 9.60
N ASN A 22 -4.05 -7.88 10.00
CA ASN A 22 -3.98 -8.83 11.10
C ASN A 22 -4.24 -10.25 10.56
N SER A 23 -3.16 -10.95 10.25
CA SER A 23 -3.21 -12.29 9.66
C SER A 23 -3.89 -13.32 10.57
N ALA A 24 -3.86 -13.13 11.89
CA ALA A 24 -4.53 -14.04 12.83
C ALA A 24 -6.07 -14.00 12.73
N ARG A 25 -6.63 -12.89 12.21
CA ARG A 25 -8.07 -12.75 11.98
C ARG A 25 -8.49 -13.16 10.57
N CYS A 26 -7.55 -13.31 9.65
CA CYS A 26 -7.85 -13.58 8.25
C CYS A 26 -8.44 -14.99 8.08
N ILE A 27 -9.60 -15.07 7.43
CA ILE A 27 -10.27 -16.34 7.08
C ILE A 27 -10.11 -16.71 5.60
N GLY A 28 -9.32 -15.96 4.83
CA GLY A 28 -9.09 -16.25 3.42
C GLY A 28 -10.30 -16.07 2.49
N CYS A 29 -11.34 -15.34 2.90
CA CYS A 29 -12.58 -15.16 2.10
C CYS A 29 -12.43 -14.32 0.81
N GLN A 30 -11.28 -13.69 0.60
CA GLN A 30 -10.94 -12.88 -0.59
C GLN A 30 -11.81 -11.64 -0.85
N SER A 31 -12.75 -11.27 0.04
CA SER A 31 -13.58 -10.06 -0.16
C SER A 31 -12.75 -8.78 -0.33
N CYS A 32 -11.62 -8.68 0.37
CA CYS A 32 -10.69 -7.55 0.23
C CYS A 32 -9.98 -7.52 -1.13
N VAL A 33 -9.73 -8.69 -1.74
CA VAL A 33 -9.15 -8.82 -3.08
C VAL A 33 -10.13 -8.25 -4.10
N SER A 34 -11.39 -8.71 -4.09
CA SER A 34 -12.44 -8.23 -5.00
C SER A 34 -12.75 -6.75 -4.81
N ALA A 35 -12.65 -6.24 -3.58
CA ALA A 35 -12.93 -4.84 -3.28
C ALA A 35 -11.79 -3.87 -3.66
N CYS A 36 -10.58 -4.37 -3.96
CA CYS A 36 -9.45 -3.51 -4.31
C CYS A 36 -9.56 -3.07 -5.78
N PRO A 37 -9.81 -1.79 -6.08
CA PRO A 37 -9.93 -1.33 -7.47
C PRO A 37 -8.60 -1.36 -8.24
N PHE A 38 -7.48 -1.53 -7.52
CA PHE A 38 -6.13 -1.54 -8.09
C PHE A 38 -5.54 -2.95 -8.23
N GLY A 39 -6.25 -4.00 -7.77
CA GLY A 39 -5.73 -5.37 -7.82
C GLY A 39 -4.48 -5.63 -6.96
N MET A 40 -4.24 -4.82 -5.93
CA MET A 40 -2.98 -4.80 -5.15
C MET A 40 -2.99 -5.74 -3.92
N ILE A 41 -4.02 -6.55 -3.73
CA ILE A 41 -4.17 -7.45 -2.58
C ILE A 41 -4.22 -8.88 -3.11
N THR A 42 -3.39 -9.75 -2.54
CA THR A 42 -3.41 -11.19 -2.80
C THR A 42 -3.60 -11.97 -1.51
N ILE A 43 -4.11 -13.19 -1.62
CA ILE A 43 -4.12 -14.14 -0.51
C ILE A 43 -3.13 -15.26 -0.83
N GLN A 44 -2.22 -15.55 0.09
CA GLN A 44 -1.18 -16.56 -0.09
C GLN A 44 -0.97 -17.37 1.18
N SER A 45 -0.53 -18.62 1.03
CA SER A 45 0.02 -19.43 2.12
C SER A 45 1.55 -19.37 2.02
N LEU A 46 2.21 -18.99 3.11
CA LEU A 46 3.66 -18.90 3.14
C LEU A 46 4.29 -20.27 3.41
N PRO A 47 5.54 -20.52 2.97
CA PRO A 47 6.24 -21.75 3.30
C PRO A 47 6.27 -21.97 4.83
N GLY A 48 5.78 -23.13 5.28
CA GLY A 48 5.69 -23.44 6.72
C GLY A 48 4.49 -22.85 7.45
N ASP A 49 3.61 -22.10 6.77
CA ASP A 49 2.34 -21.61 7.32
C ASP A 49 1.18 -21.92 6.37
N THR A 50 0.30 -22.83 6.80
CA THR A 50 -0.89 -23.21 6.03
C THR A 50 -2.00 -22.17 6.10
N ARG A 51 -1.89 -21.15 6.96
CA ARG A 51 -2.88 -20.07 7.06
C ARG A 51 -2.89 -19.23 5.79
N GLN A 52 -4.08 -18.74 5.45
CA GLN A 52 -4.30 -17.81 4.35
C GLN A 52 -3.94 -16.40 4.82
N GLN A 53 -2.86 -15.83 4.29
CA GLN A 53 -2.38 -14.51 4.67
C GLN A 53 -2.73 -13.47 3.61
N ILE A 54 -3.11 -12.27 4.06
CA ILE A 54 -3.31 -11.12 3.19
C ILE A 54 -1.93 -10.53 2.86
N VAL A 55 -1.55 -10.58 1.59
CA VAL A 55 -0.28 -10.04 1.11
C VAL A 55 -0.54 -8.81 0.25
N LYS A 56 0.04 -7.69 0.67
CA LYS A 56 0.02 -6.38 0.00
C LYS A 56 1.22 -5.56 0.50
N CYS A 57 1.51 -4.43 -0.14
CA CYS A 57 2.47 -3.46 0.39
C CYS A 57 2.05 -3.00 1.80
N ASP A 58 2.99 -3.09 2.74
CA ASP A 58 2.90 -2.67 4.14
C ASP A 58 3.64 -1.35 4.38
N LEU A 59 4.09 -0.68 3.31
CA LEU A 59 4.95 0.51 3.37
C LEU A 59 6.24 0.30 4.17
N CYS A 60 6.66 -0.96 4.35
CA CYS A 60 7.76 -1.35 5.23
C CYS A 60 7.62 -0.77 6.64
N GLU A 61 6.42 -0.75 7.22
CA GLU A 61 6.16 -0.24 8.58
C GLU A 61 7.06 -0.86 9.67
N GLN A 62 7.59 -2.07 9.43
CA GLN A 62 8.47 -2.78 10.36
C GLN A 62 9.96 -2.46 10.18
N ARG A 63 10.32 -1.57 9.25
CA ARG A 63 11.69 -1.25 8.89
C ARG A 63 12.03 0.21 9.24
N GLU A 64 13.04 0.40 10.08
CA GLU A 64 13.44 1.74 10.55
C GLU A 64 13.97 2.63 9.42
N GLU A 65 14.64 2.05 8.42
CA GLU A 65 15.17 2.79 7.27
C GLU A 65 14.08 3.12 6.22
N GLY A 66 12.82 2.72 6.47
CA GLY A 66 11.69 2.96 5.59
C GLY A 66 11.62 2.00 4.39
N PRO A 67 10.88 2.37 3.32
CA PRO A 67 10.60 1.48 2.20
C PRO A 67 11.86 0.96 1.49
N ALA A 68 12.09 -0.35 1.55
CA ALA A 68 13.23 -0.99 0.91
C ALA A 68 13.27 -0.76 -0.62
N CYS A 69 12.10 -0.64 -1.25
CA CYS A 69 11.99 -0.34 -2.68
C CYS A 69 12.50 1.07 -3.03
N VAL A 70 12.35 2.04 -2.13
CA VAL A 70 12.86 3.41 -2.30
C VAL A 70 14.38 3.40 -2.17
N GLU A 71 14.90 2.77 -1.12
CA GLU A 71 16.36 2.66 -0.90
C GLU A 71 17.06 1.93 -2.05
N SER A 72 16.46 0.86 -2.57
CA SER A 72 17.06 0.07 -3.64
C SER A 72 17.03 0.76 -5.01
N CYS A 73 16.36 1.92 -5.15
CA CYS A 73 16.14 2.56 -6.46
C CYS A 73 17.38 3.36 -6.91
N PRO A 74 18.19 2.86 -7.88
CA PRO A 74 19.47 3.50 -8.23
C PRO A 74 19.29 4.83 -8.97
N THR A 75 18.16 5.00 -9.66
CA THR A 75 17.84 6.20 -10.44
C THR A 75 17.02 7.22 -9.67
N GLN A 76 16.70 6.96 -8.39
CA GLN A 76 15.86 7.83 -7.55
C GLN A 76 14.46 8.09 -8.15
N ALA A 77 13.96 7.14 -8.97
CA ALA A 77 12.62 7.21 -9.53
C ALA A 77 11.52 7.01 -8.47
N LEU A 78 11.84 6.29 -7.39
CA LEU A 78 10.97 6.07 -6.25
C LEU A 78 11.37 6.99 -5.11
N GLN A 79 10.39 7.68 -4.53
CA GLN A 79 10.57 8.57 -3.38
C GLN A 79 9.36 8.42 -2.46
N LEU A 80 9.59 8.34 -1.15
CA LEU A 80 8.52 8.45 -0.16
C LEU A 80 8.27 9.94 0.09
N LEU A 81 7.06 10.40 -0.17
CA LEU A 81 6.69 11.81 -0.07
C LEU A 81 5.47 11.97 0.83
N THR A 82 5.50 12.99 1.67
CA THR A 82 4.31 13.48 2.36
C THR A 82 3.34 14.11 1.35
N GLU A 83 2.08 14.29 1.77
CA GLU A 83 1.08 14.94 0.93
C GLU A 83 1.51 16.36 0.48
N ARG A 84 2.18 17.10 1.38
CA ARG A 84 2.69 18.45 1.09
C ARG A 84 3.78 18.42 0.01
N GLU A 85 4.72 17.48 0.12
CA GLU A 85 5.79 17.32 -0.86
C GLU A 85 5.25 16.84 -2.21
N LEU A 86 4.30 15.91 -2.20
CA LEU A 86 3.65 15.42 -3.41
C LEU A 86 2.95 16.54 -4.18
N ARG A 87 2.22 17.42 -3.48
CA ARG A 87 1.59 18.61 -4.10
C ARG A 87 2.63 19.52 -4.75
N ARG A 88 3.77 19.75 -4.08
CA ARG A 88 4.88 20.57 -4.61
C ARG A 88 5.49 19.95 -5.86
N VAL A 89 5.83 18.67 -5.83
CA VAL A 89 6.44 17.96 -6.98
C VAL A 89 5.48 17.92 -8.16
N ARG A 90 4.19 17.68 -7.93
CA ARG A 90 3.18 17.71 -9.00
C ARG A 90 3.09 19.09 -9.66
N GLN A 91 3.06 20.17 -8.88
CA GLN A 91 3.05 21.53 -9.43
C GLN A 91 4.31 21.82 -10.27
N GLN A 92 5.49 21.42 -9.78
CA GLN A 92 6.75 21.59 -10.52
C GLN A 92 6.74 20.86 -11.86
N ARG A 93 6.21 19.62 -11.90
CA ARG A 93 6.08 18.83 -13.14
C ARG A 93 5.13 19.47 -14.14
N ILE A 94 3.97 19.96 -13.69
CA ILE A 94 3.00 20.66 -14.55
C ILE A 94 3.66 21.90 -15.20
N VAL A 95 4.33 22.73 -14.40
CA VAL A 95 5.04 23.92 -14.90
C VAL A 95 6.16 23.55 -15.88
N ALA A 96 6.94 22.52 -15.57
CA ALA A 96 8.04 22.07 -16.43
C ALA A 96 7.57 21.44 -17.75
N SER A 97 6.40 20.78 -17.75
CA SER A 97 5.79 20.20 -18.96
C SER A 97 5.09 21.23 -19.85
N GLY A 98 4.92 22.47 -19.40
CA GLY A 98 4.16 23.51 -20.14
C GLY A 98 2.65 23.23 -20.24
N GLU A 99 2.15 22.22 -19.52
CA GLU A 99 0.72 21.91 -19.44
C GLU A 99 0.07 22.91 -18.49
N ASN A 100 -0.79 23.79 -19.00
CA ASN A 100 -1.54 24.73 -18.17
C ASN A 100 -2.56 23.95 -17.33
N PRO A 101 -2.50 23.98 -15.98
CA PRO A 101 -3.53 23.39 -15.15
C PRO A 101 -4.75 24.30 -15.21
N LEU A 102 -5.62 24.08 -16.21
CA LEU A 102 -6.95 24.69 -16.27
C LEU A 102 -7.77 24.30 -15.03
#